data_AF-A0A286UCX3-F1
#
_entry.id   AF-A0A286UCX3-F1
#
_cell.length_a   1.000
_cell.length_b   1.000
_cell.length_c   1.000
_cell.angle_alpha   90.00
_cell.angle_beta   90.00
_cell.angle_gamma   90.00
#
_symmetry.space_group_name_H-M   'P 1'
#
loop_
_entity.id
_entity.type
_entity.pdbx_description
1 polymer ?
#
loop_
_entity_poly.entity_id
_entity_poly.type
_entity_poly.pdbx_seq_one_letter_code
_entity_poly.pdbx_strand_id
1 'polypeptide(L)'
;MEIPGEDAAVVVVDIPPEVYFASAGLYGIAYDLYTNSIEKAPPRGWQMHRSQLYRTIQKFLTQYGFYRAQYSVWQCSQPAVSCWSRMMSFRCLLPPGVFPTVIRRLEMFLIPWDFLIVTDDVTLGGRYYPYLIYRTPTGLVEHYGSINDRGVDNVGAQRGPWTEPRHPIQ
;
A
#
# COMPACT_ATOMS: atom_id res chain seq x y z
N MET A 1 7.65 -2.66 33.78
CA MET A 1 6.90 -3.40 32.76
C MET A 1 7.80 -4.56 32.36
N GLU A 2 7.66 -5.66 33.08
CA GLU A 2 8.45 -6.87 32.85
C GLU A 2 7.97 -7.53 31.55
N ILE A 3 8.92 -7.86 30.67
CA ILE A 3 8.64 -8.62 29.45
C ILE A 3 8.39 -10.06 29.91
N PRO A 4 7.18 -10.63 29.74
CA PRO A 4 6.91 -11.98 30.18
C PRO A 4 7.74 -12.99 29.39
N GLY A 5 8.27 -13.96 30.13
CA GLY A 5 8.85 -15.26 29.73
C GLY A 5 8.99 -15.55 28.24
N GLU A 6 10.24 -15.72 27.84
CA GLU A 6 10.77 -16.15 26.55
C GLU A 6 10.42 -17.62 26.23
N ASP A 7 9.14 -18.01 26.29
CA ASP A 7 8.64 -19.14 25.49
C ASP A 7 8.31 -18.60 24.08
N ALA A 8 9.35 -18.10 23.40
CA ALA A 8 9.24 -17.72 22.01
C ALA A 8 9.03 -19.02 21.21
N ALA A 9 7.76 -19.37 20.97
CA ALA A 9 7.40 -20.48 20.09
C ALA A 9 8.27 -20.39 18.84
N VAL A 10 9.13 -21.40 18.64
CA VAL A 10 10.04 -21.43 17.49
C VAL A 10 9.17 -21.57 16.24
N VAL A 11 8.95 -20.44 15.59
CA VAL A 11 8.20 -20.36 14.35
C VAL A 11 9.09 -20.97 13.26
N VAL A 12 8.91 -22.26 12.98
CA VAL A 12 9.58 -22.90 11.84
C VAL A 12 9.02 -22.29 10.56
N VAL A 13 9.86 -21.54 9.86
CA VAL A 13 9.54 -20.94 8.56
C VAL A 13 10.21 -21.80 7.50
N ASP A 14 9.41 -22.37 6.61
CA ASP A 14 9.94 -23.03 5.41
C ASP A 14 10.57 -21.97 4.50
N ILE A 15 11.82 -22.20 4.09
CA ILE A 15 12.59 -21.26 3.28
C ILE A 15 12.72 -21.87 1.88
N PRO A 16 12.10 -21.27 0.85
CA PRO A 16 12.25 -21.74 -0.52
C PRO A 16 13.72 -21.77 -0.95
N PRO A 17 14.16 -22.76 -1.74
CA PRO A 17 15.53 -22.84 -2.22
C PRO A 17 16.03 -21.55 -2.88
N GLU A 18 15.15 -20.86 -3.62
CA GLU A 18 15.46 -19.60 -4.31
C GLU A 18 15.86 -18.50 -3.33
N VAL A 19 15.24 -18.47 -2.15
CA VAL A 19 15.56 -17.52 -1.08
C VAL A 19 16.84 -17.92 -0.36
N TYR A 20 17.05 -19.23 -0.17
CA TYR A 20 18.24 -19.74 0.50
C TYR A 20 19.52 -19.43 -0.27
N PHE A 21 19.49 -19.57 -1.60
CA PHE A 21 20.63 -19.30 -2.49
C PHE A 21 20.75 -17.85 -2.94
N ALA A 22 19.78 -16.98 -2.61
CA ALA A 22 19.83 -15.58 -3.00
C ALA A 22 20.90 -14.81 -2.22
N SER A 23 21.62 -13.93 -2.92
CA SER A 23 22.66 -13.09 -2.31
C SER A 23 22.08 -12.06 -1.34
N ALA A 24 22.90 -11.57 -0.43
CA ALA A 24 22.55 -10.37 0.33
C ALA A 24 22.36 -9.18 -0.63
N GLY A 25 21.46 -8.27 -0.28
CA GLY A 25 21.14 -7.12 -1.11
C GLY A 25 20.06 -6.24 -0.50
N LEU A 26 19.61 -5.26 -1.28
CA LEU A 26 18.45 -4.45 -0.92
C LEU A 26 17.19 -5.22 -1.31
N TYR A 27 16.40 -5.65 -0.33
CA TYR A 27 15.15 -6.36 -0.57
C TYR A 27 13.96 -5.48 -0.23
N GLY A 28 12.89 -5.64 -1.00
CA GLY A 28 11.57 -5.07 -0.76
C GLY A 28 10.58 -6.12 -0.28
N ILE A 29 9.68 -5.73 0.63
CA ILE A 29 8.45 -6.45 0.96
C ILE A 29 7.29 -5.56 0.55
N ALA A 30 6.38 -6.09 -0.26
CA ALA A 30 5.10 -5.46 -0.58
C ALA A 30 3.95 -6.32 -0.07
N TYR A 31 2.90 -5.68 0.44
CA TYR A 31 1.69 -6.37 0.84
C TYR A 31 0.44 -5.59 0.47
N ASP A 32 -0.67 -6.31 0.39
CA ASP A 32 -1.98 -5.73 0.12
C ASP A 32 -3.07 -6.47 0.90
N LEU A 33 -4.02 -5.74 1.47
CA LEU A 33 -4.96 -6.26 2.46
C LEU A 33 -6.41 -6.01 2.02
N TYR A 34 -7.28 -6.99 2.22
CA TYR A 34 -8.72 -6.83 2.11
C TYR A 34 -9.24 -5.94 3.25
N THR A 35 -9.38 -4.64 2.98
CA THR A 35 -9.91 -3.67 3.97
C THR A 35 -11.28 -4.09 4.51
N ASN A 36 -12.14 -4.63 3.65
CA ASN A 36 -13.46 -5.13 4.02
C ASN A 36 -13.38 -6.27 5.06
N SER A 37 -12.42 -7.18 4.94
CA SER A 37 -12.24 -8.29 5.88
C SER A 37 -11.67 -7.81 7.22
N ILE A 38 -10.99 -6.67 7.25
CA ILE A 38 -10.50 -6.06 8.48
C ILE A 38 -11.64 -5.39 9.25
N GLU A 39 -12.47 -4.60 8.56
CA GLU A 39 -13.40 -3.65 9.19
C GLU A 39 -14.80 -4.24 9.46
N LYS A 40 -15.24 -5.26 8.72
CA LYS A 40 -16.57 -5.87 8.92
C LYS A 40 -16.66 -6.62 10.25
N ALA A 41 -17.87 -6.66 10.82
CA ALA A 41 -18.14 -7.47 12.01
C ALA A 41 -17.96 -8.99 11.74
N PRO A 42 -17.57 -9.78 12.76
CA PRO A 42 -17.61 -11.23 12.70
C PRO A 42 -18.99 -11.76 12.26
N PRO A 43 -19.06 -12.88 11.53
CA PRO A 43 -17.94 -13.74 11.09
C PRO A 43 -17.29 -13.27 9.79
N ARG A 44 -17.72 -12.15 9.21
CA ARG A 44 -17.26 -11.66 7.89
C ARG A 44 -15.96 -10.85 7.95
N GLY A 45 -15.49 -10.53 9.14
CA GLY A 45 -14.26 -9.78 9.36
C GLY A 45 -13.91 -9.66 10.84
N TRP A 46 -13.01 -8.74 11.14
CA TRP A 46 -12.40 -8.59 12.47
C TRP A 46 -12.93 -7.42 13.29
N GLN A 47 -13.87 -6.63 12.75
CA GLN A 47 -14.39 -5.39 13.36
C GLN A 47 -13.28 -4.46 13.85
N MET A 48 -12.15 -4.43 13.14
CA MET A 48 -10.97 -3.70 13.53
C MET A 48 -10.77 -2.53 12.58
N HIS A 49 -10.31 -1.39 13.10
CA HIS A 49 -9.96 -0.28 12.23
C HIS A 49 -8.68 -0.59 11.46
N ARG A 50 -8.68 -0.51 10.12
CA ARG A 50 -7.51 -0.88 9.28
C ARG A 50 -6.20 -0.21 9.70
N SER A 51 -6.25 1.04 10.18
CA SER A 51 -5.06 1.76 10.64
C SER A 51 -4.38 1.12 11.85
N GLN A 52 -5.08 0.30 12.65
CA GLN A 52 -4.47 -0.46 13.73
C GLN A 52 -3.54 -1.53 13.16
N LEU A 53 -4.00 -2.33 12.19
CA LEU A 53 -3.17 -3.34 11.55
C LEU A 53 -1.97 -2.75 10.83
N TYR A 54 -2.16 -1.66 10.07
CA TYR A 54 -1.05 -0.96 9.41
C TYR A 54 -0.02 -0.45 10.41
N ARG A 55 -0.44 0.08 11.57
CA ARG A 55 0.47 0.51 12.64
C ARG A 55 1.21 -0.67 13.26
N THR A 56 0.54 -1.82 13.44
CA THR A 56 1.17 -3.05 13.94
C THR A 56 2.26 -3.53 12.98
N ILE A 57 1.96 -3.60 11.66
CA ILE A 57 2.94 -3.99 10.64
C ILE A 57 4.11 -2.99 10.59
N GLN A 58 3.82 -1.68 10.62
CA GLN A 58 4.85 -0.64 10.65
C GLN A 58 5.78 -0.79 11.85
N LYS A 59 5.24 -0.94 13.07
CA LYS A 59 6.04 -1.13 14.28
C LYS A 59 6.93 -2.38 14.16
N PHE A 60 6.35 -3.49 13.71
CA PHE A 60 7.06 -4.75 13.51
C PHE A 60 8.22 -4.59 12.53
N LEU A 61 7.97 -4.02 11.34
CA LEU A 61 8.99 -3.86 10.31
C LEU A 61 10.10 -2.88 10.72
N THR A 62 9.74 -1.75 11.32
CA THR A 62 10.73 -0.78 11.82
C THR A 62 11.63 -1.39 12.90
N GLN A 63 11.10 -2.25 13.77
CA GLN A 63 11.90 -2.96 14.77
C GLN A 63 12.98 -3.86 14.14
N TYR A 64 12.77 -4.34 12.92
CA TYR A 64 13.72 -5.18 12.20
C TYR A 64 14.57 -4.42 11.15
N GLY A 65 14.59 -3.09 11.22
CA GLY A 65 15.42 -2.25 10.35
C GLY A 65 14.87 -2.05 8.95
N PHE A 66 13.58 -2.33 8.73
CA PHE A 66 12.92 -1.95 7.49
C PHE A 66 12.50 -0.48 7.53
N TYR A 67 12.65 0.19 6.39
CA TYR A 67 12.13 1.54 6.18
C TYR A 67 11.01 1.50 5.14
N ARG A 68 10.08 2.45 5.24
CA ARG A 68 8.93 2.52 4.35
C ARG A 68 9.32 3.29 3.08
N ALA A 69 9.21 2.64 1.92
CA ALA A 69 9.45 3.31 0.64
C ALA A 69 8.19 4.02 0.15
N GLN A 70 7.08 3.29 0.03
CA GLN A 70 5.80 3.85 -0.39
C GLN A 70 4.63 2.98 0.07
N TYR A 71 3.63 3.56 0.74
CA TYR A 71 2.44 2.83 1.22
C TYR A 71 2.76 1.50 1.93
N SER A 72 2.39 0.37 1.35
CA SER A 72 2.61 -0.99 1.85
C SER A 72 3.89 -1.64 1.31
N VAL A 73 4.80 -0.83 0.76
CA VAL A 73 6.14 -1.24 0.30
C VAL A 73 7.20 -0.81 1.31
N TRP A 74 8.00 -1.79 1.73
CA TRP A 74 9.03 -1.67 2.75
C TRP A 74 10.33 -2.23 2.22
N GLN A 75 11.46 -1.71 2.69
CA GLN A 75 12.78 -2.08 2.17
C GLN A 75 13.77 -2.29 3.30
N CYS A 76 14.71 -3.22 3.12
CA CYS A 76 15.83 -3.43 4.04
C CYS A 76 17.08 -3.97 3.32
N SER A 77 18.25 -3.66 3.85
CA SER A 77 19.52 -4.21 3.38
C SER A 77 19.93 -5.38 4.29
N GLN A 78 19.46 -6.58 3.96
CA GLN A 78 19.66 -7.80 4.77
C GLN A 78 19.82 -9.03 3.86
N PRO A 79 20.29 -10.18 4.40
CA PRO A 79 20.20 -11.46 3.69
C PRO A 79 18.75 -11.79 3.30
N ALA A 80 18.58 -12.43 2.14
CA ALA A 80 17.26 -12.82 1.62
C ALA A 80 16.46 -13.66 2.63
N VAL A 81 17.12 -14.63 3.27
CA VAL A 81 16.54 -15.50 4.30
C VAL A 81 15.98 -14.70 5.49
N SER A 82 16.69 -13.65 5.93
CA SER A 82 16.21 -12.78 7.00
C SER A 82 14.94 -12.04 6.57
N CYS A 83 14.94 -11.46 5.38
CA CYS A 83 13.78 -10.74 4.83
C CYS A 83 12.56 -11.66 4.70
N TRP A 84 12.75 -12.85 4.14
CA TRP A 84 11.73 -13.89 4.03
C TRP A 84 11.16 -14.30 5.39
N SER A 85 12.05 -14.53 6.37
CA SER A 85 11.64 -14.91 7.72
C SER A 85 10.79 -13.82 8.39
N ARG A 86 11.13 -12.53 8.18
CA ARG A 86 10.32 -11.40 8.67
C ARG A 86 8.99 -11.29 7.93
N MET A 87 8.97 -11.48 6.62
CA MET A 87 7.74 -11.51 5.83
C MET A 87 6.79 -12.61 6.33
N MET A 88 7.30 -13.82 6.55
CA MET A 88 6.50 -14.95 7.04
C MET A 88 6.04 -14.77 8.49
N SER A 89 6.80 -14.03 9.30
CA SER A 89 6.43 -13.68 10.68
C SER A 89 5.19 -12.79 10.76
N PHE A 90 4.72 -12.21 9.65
CA PHE A 90 3.44 -11.48 9.62
C PHE A 90 2.26 -12.35 10.08
N ARG A 91 2.33 -13.68 9.90
CA ARG A 91 1.31 -14.62 10.39
C ARG A 91 1.12 -14.60 11.91
N CYS A 92 2.13 -14.13 12.64
CA CYS A 92 2.16 -14.05 14.10
C CYS A 92 1.81 -12.65 14.62
N LEU A 93 1.45 -11.69 13.75
CA LEU A 93 1.01 -10.37 14.20
C LEU A 93 -0.29 -10.48 14.99
N LEU A 94 -0.42 -9.64 16.01
CA LEU A 94 -1.62 -9.56 16.82
C LEU A 94 -2.69 -8.68 16.13
N PRO A 95 -3.98 -9.03 16.28
CA PRO A 95 -4.50 -10.28 16.84
C PRO A 95 -4.14 -11.53 15.99
N PRO A 96 -3.88 -12.71 16.60
CA PRO A 96 -3.51 -13.91 15.86
C PRO A 96 -4.57 -14.28 14.81
N GLY A 97 -4.12 -14.68 13.62
CA GLY A 97 -5.01 -15.05 12.52
C GLY A 97 -5.57 -13.86 11.72
N VAL A 98 -5.45 -12.62 12.20
CA VAL A 98 -5.90 -11.44 11.44
C VAL A 98 -5.15 -11.33 10.13
N PHE A 99 -3.83 -11.23 10.17
CA PHE A 99 -3.03 -11.03 8.98
C PHE A 99 -3.26 -12.11 7.90
N PRO A 100 -3.17 -13.43 8.20
CA PRO A 100 -3.35 -14.45 7.16
C PRO A 100 -4.78 -14.52 6.59
N THR A 101 -5.80 -14.02 7.29
CA THR A 101 -7.19 -14.02 6.79
C THR A 101 -7.56 -12.76 6.00
N VAL A 102 -6.75 -11.71 6.08
CA VAL A 102 -6.99 -10.44 5.38
C VAL A 102 -5.96 -10.13 4.30
N ILE A 103 -4.87 -10.89 4.20
CA ILE A 103 -3.87 -10.72 3.15
C ILE A 103 -4.45 -11.06 1.78
N ARG A 104 -4.32 -10.12 0.83
CA ARG A 104 -4.67 -10.31 -0.59
C ARG A 104 -3.44 -10.70 -1.41
N ARG A 105 -2.30 -10.07 -1.13
CA ARG A 105 -1.03 -10.28 -1.83
C ARG A 105 0.12 -10.00 -0.87
N LEU A 106 1.16 -10.83 -0.90
CA LEU A 106 2.38 -10.68 -0.09
C LEU A 106 3.57 -11.08 -0.96
N GLU A 107 4.53 -10.18 -1.11
CA GLU A 107 5.65 -10.34 -2.03
C GLU A 107 6.95 -9.89 -1.41
N MET A 108 8.02 -10.59 -1.78
CA MET A 108 9.39 -10.19 -1.56
C MET A 108 10.09 -10.06 -2.91
N PHE A 109 10.88 -9.01 -3.09
CA PHE A 109 11.60 -8.76 -4.34
C PHE A 109 12.99 -8.18 -4.06
N LEU A 110 13.96 -8.50 -4.92
CA LEU A 110 15.28 -7.88 -4.90
C LEU A 110 15.21 -6.53 -5.62
N ILE A 111 15.74 -5.49 -5.00
CA ILE A 111 15.82 -4.15 -5.57
C ILE A 111 17.23 -3.97 -6.14
N PRO A 112 17.35 -3.75 -7.46
CA PRO A 112 18.64 -3.43 -8.05
C PRO A 112 19.15 -2.09 -7.53
N TRP A 113 20.47 -1.91 -7.55
CA TRP A 113 21.14 -0.71 -7.04
C TRP A 113 20.71 0.59 -7.75
N ASP A 114 20.23 0.48 -8.98
CA ASP A 114 19.79 1.60 -9.80
C ASP A 114 18.26 1.69 -9.80
N PHE A 115 17.68 2.62 -9.04
CA PHE A 115 16.29 3.01 -9.20
C PHE A 115 16.19 4.51 -9.49
N LEU A 116 15.35 4.85 -10.47
CA LEU A 116 15.15 6.21 -10.91
C LEU A 116 13.85 6.76 -10.31
N ILE A 117 13.94 7.78 -9.45
CA ILE A 117 12.78 8.51 -8.95
C ILE A 117 12.46 9.63 -9.94
N VAL A 118 11.46 9.43 -10.81
CA VAL A 118 11.03 10.41 -11.82
C VAL A 118 9.79 11.21 -11.42
N THR A 119 9.33 11.08 -10.17
CA THR A 119 8.07 11.72 -9.73
C THR A 119 8.10 13.22 -9.97
N ASP A 120 9.21 13.89 -9.64
CA ASP A 120 9.35 15.33 -9.84
C ASP A 120 9.48 15.69 -11.33
N ASP A 121 10.21 14.89 -12.12
CA ASP A 121 10.33 15.08 -13.57
C ASP A 121 8.97 14.99 -14.29
N VAL A 122 8.07 14.14 -13.79
CA VAL A 122 6.72 13.95 -14.33
C VAL A 122 5.75 15.01 -13.82
N THR A 123 5.74 15.30 -12.51
CA THR A 123 4.76 16.21 -11.90
C THR A 123 4.99 17.68 -12.19
N LEU A 124 6.21 18.08 -12.55
CA LEU A 124 6.57 19.48 -12.81
C LEU A 124 6.51 19.89 -14.28
N GLY A 125 5.93 19.07 -15.16
CA GLY A 125 5.89 19.42 -16.59
C GLY A 125 7.27 19.49 -17.22
N GLY A 126 8.22 18.71 -16.69
CA GLY A 126 9.61 18.71 -17.12
C GLY A 126 9.78 17.96 -18.45
N ARG A 127 10.83 17.12 -18.51
CA ARG A 127 11.26 16.42 -19.73
C ARG A 127 10.14 15.65 -20.47
N TYR A 128 9.11 15.21 -19.75
CA TYR A 128 8.07 14.34 -20.28
C TYR A 128 6.79 15.07 -20.67
N TYR A 129 6.57 16.31 -20.22
CA TYR A 129 5.36 17.08 -20.53
C TYR A 129 5.69 18.57 -20.73
N PRO A 130 6.42 18.94 -21.80
CA PRO A 130 6.90 20.30 -22.02
C PRO A 130 5.78 21.34 -22.19
N TYR A 131 4.55 20.89 -22.42
CA TYR A 131 3.37 21.74 -22.56
C TYR A 131 2.68 22.07 -21.22
N LEU A 132 3.09 21.43 -20.12
CA LEU A 132 2.59 21.73 -18.78
C LEU A 132 3.49 22.81 -18.14
N ILE A 133 3.23 24.08 -18.48
CA ILE A 133 4.04 25.22 -18.02
C ILE A 133 3.82 25.51 -16.51
N TYR A 134 2.77 24.93 -15.89
CA TYR A 134 2.45 25.10 -14.46
C TYR A 134 1.82 23.83 -13.85
N ARG A 135 1.88 23.67 -12.52
CA ARG A 135 1.30 22.53 -11.77
C ARG A 135 -0.22 22.35 -11.94
N THR A 136 -0.90 23.28 -12.61
CA THR A 136 -2.32 23.19 -13.00
C THR A 136 -2.56 24.17 -14.16
N PRO A 137 -3.27 23.81 -15.24
CA PRO A 137 -3.75 24.80 -16.20
C PRO A 137 -4.63 25.80 -15.47
N THR A 138 -4.33 27.10 -15.55
CA THR A 138 -5.07 28.16 -14.86
C THR A 138 -6.58 28.11 -15.17
N GLY A 139 -6.97 27.62 -16.35
CA GLY A 139 -8.37 27.46 -16.75
C GLY A 139 -9.13 26.27 -16.12
N LEU A 140 -8.46 25.38 -15.38
CA LEU A 140 -9.12 24.26 -14.68
C LEU A 140 -9.62 24.64 -13.28
N VAL A 141 -9.08 25.73 -12.70
CA VAL A 141 -9.52 26.26 -11.39
C VAL A 141 -10.83 27.04 -11.53
N GLU A 142 -11.03 27.71 -12.66
CA GLU A 142 -12.25 28.50 -12.92
C GLU A 142 -13.48 27.62 -13.23
N HIS A 143 -13.29 26.44 -13.85
CA HIS A 143 -14.42 25.57 -14.20
C HIS A 143 -15.02 24.76 -13.03
N TYR A 144 -14.27 24.55 -11.94
CA TYR A 144 -14.76 23.85 -10.75
C TYR A 144 -15.07 24.78 -9.56
N GLY A 145 -14.76 26.08 -9.67
CA GLY A 145 -15.00 27.07 -8.63
C GLY A 145 -16.46 27.51 -8.41
N SER A 146 -17.46 26.91 -9.09
CA SER A 146 -18.88 27.30 -8.93
C SER A 146 -19.82 26.23 -8.37
N ILE A 147 -19.33 25.04 -8.00
CA ILE A 147 -20.22 23.94 -7.54
C ILE A 147 -20.62 24.07 -6.05
N ASN A 148 -19.94 24.89 -5.25
CA ASN A 148 -20.23 24.97 -3.80
C ASN A 148 -20.92 26.27 -3.32
N ASP A 149 -21.49 27.08 -4.21
CA ASP A 149 -22.14 28.34 -3.84
C ASP A 149 -23.69 28.33 -3.92
N ARG A 150 -24.31 27.14 -3.92
CA ARG A 150 -25.75 27.01 -3.61
C ARG A 150 -25.98 25.96 -2.55
N GLY A 151 -26.55 26.44 -1.44
CA GLY A 151 -26.82 25.67 -0.25
C GLY A 151 -27.73 24.47 -0.46
N VAL A 152 -27.61 23.55 0.50
CA VAL A 152 -28.70 22.84 1.17
C VAL A 152 -30.04 22.93 0.45
N ASP A 153 -30.45 21.84 -0.21
CA ASP A 153 -31.70 21.15 0.08
C ASP A 153 -31.78 19.79 -0.65
N ASN A 154 -32.17 18.77 0.12
CA ASN A 154 -32.58 17.44 -0.36
C ASN A 154 -33.69 17.55 -1.42
N VAL A 155 -33.65 16.73 -2.47
CA VAL A 155 -34.73 15.83 -2.96
C VAL A 155 -34.10 14.89 -4.01
N GLY A 156 -34.50 13.62 -3.99
CA GLY A 156 -33.88 12.55 -4.76
C GLY A 156 -34.13 12.55 -6.28
N ALA A 157 -33.79 11.40 -6.86
CA ALA A 157 -34.20 10.84 -8.14
C ALA A 157 -33.13 10.78 -9.25
N GLN A 158 -32.77 9.52 -9.52
CA GLN A 158 -32.66 8.89 -10.83
C GLN A 158 -31.40 9.14 -11.69
N ARG A 159 -30.70 8.02 -11.91
CA ARG A 159 -29.77 7.78 -13.01
C ARG A 159 -30.52 7.82 -14.35
N GLY A 160 -29.97 8.55 -15.32
CA GLY A 160 -30.32 8.51 -16.74
C GLY A 160 -29.05 8.49 -17.61
N PRO A 161 -29.10 7.97 -18.85
CA PRO A 161 -27.95 7.35 -19.49
C PRO A 161 -27.03 8.33 -20.24
N TRP A 162 -25.75 7.98 -20.28
CA TRP A 162 -24.74 8.58 -21.14
C TRP A 162 -25.17 8.48 -22.62
N THR A 163 -25.19 9.61 -23.32
CA THR A 163 -25.27 9.66 -24.78
C THR A 163 -23.94 10.20 -25.32
N GLU A 164 -23.33 9.44 -26.22
CA GLU A 164 -22.07 9.78 -26.91
C GLU A 164 -22.25 10.98 -27.86
N PRO A 165 -21.23 11.84 -28.02
CA PRO A 165 -21.25 12.88 -29.04
C PRO A 165 -20.89 12.31 -30.42
N ARG A 166 -21.74 12.58 -31.41
CA ARG A 166 -21.45 12.33 -32.84
C ARG A 166 -20.54 13.44 -33.38
N HIS A 167 -19.41 13.06 -33.96
CA HIS A 167 -18.60 13.94 -34.79
C HIS A 167 -19.24 14.16 -36.17
N PRO A 168 -19.20 15.38 -36.73
CA PRO A 168 -19.53 15.60 -38.13
C PRO A 168 -18.34 15.24 -39.03
N ILE A 169 -18.64 14.53 -40.12
CA ILE A 169 -17.73 14.20 -41.22
C ILE A 169 -17.57 15.44 -42.10
N GLN A 170 -16.32 15.76 -42.47
CA GLN A 170 -15.98 16.41 -43.73
C GLN A 170 -15.12 15.44 -44.54
#